data_AF-A0A091C9T8-F1
#
_entry.id   AF-A0A091C9T8-F1
#
_cell.length_a   1.000
_cell.length_b   1.000
_cell.length_c   1.000
_cell.angle_alpha   90.00
_cell.angle_beta   90.00
_cell.angle_gamma   90.00
#
_symmetry.space_group_name_H-M   'P 1'
#
loop_
_entity.id
_entity.type
_entity.pdbx_description
1 polymer ?
#
loop_
_entity_poly.entity_id
_entity_poly.type
_entity_poly.pdbx_seq_one_letter_code
_entity_poly.pdbx_strand_id
1 'polypeptide(L)'
;MNIKRIFCADCYEWKDLADLESFPEKPGNYYCADCGCVLIESEDNENTKFEFWLPRNTKNKKLNMVINSNDRDHNKVTGHMVSRIRKLAAYETKAKKDKHMLPFSPKRPCHLTVTVYKPTRRRLDTPNLYPTVKPLVDGMTEAGVWTDDNDNVIKSTKFQLGGLSGKKGFYRFVLTIEEV
;
A
#
# COMPACT_ATOMS: atom_id res chain seq x y z
N MET A 1 -10.49 -21.37 8.44
CA MET A 1 -11.22 -22.46 7.73
C MET A 1 -10.52 -23.77 8.06
N ASN A 2 -11.22 -24.83 8.49
CA ASN A 2 -10.57 -26.08 8.95
C ASN A 2 -10.60 -27.13 7.82
N ILE A 3 -9.71 -26.97 6.84
CA ILE A 3 -9.61 -27.87 5.69
C ILE A 3 -8.76 -29.08 6.10
N LYS A 4 -9.27 -30.30 5.90
CA LYS A 4 -8.52 -31.54 6.20
C LYS A 4 -7.89 -32.19 4.96
N ARG A 5 -8.50 -32.00 3.79
CA ARG A 5 -8.12 -32.64 2.53
C ARG A 5 -8.31 -31.69 1.36
N ILE A 6 -7.48 -31.83 0.35
CA ILE A 6 -7.57 -31.07 -0.90
C ILE A 6 -7.46 -32.01 -2.10
N PHE A 7 -8.22 -31.73 -3.15
CA PHE A 7 -8.22 -32.55 -4.36
C PHE A 7 -7.19 -32.02 -5.36
N CYS A 8 -6.25 -32.87 -5.76
CA CYS A 8 -5.30 -32.56 -6.83
C CYS A 8 -5.95 -32.88 -8.18
N ALA A 9 -6.11 -31.87 -9.04
CA ALA A 9 -6.70 -32.04 -10.35
C ALA A 9 -5.80 -32.79 -11.35
N ASP A 10 -4.48 -32.80 -11.13
CA ASP A 10 -3.51 -33.46 -12.03
C ASP A 10 -3.27 -34.93 -11.65
N CYS A 11 -3.22 -35.23 -10.34
CA CYS A 11 -3.12 -36.62 -9.85
C CYS A 11 -4.49 -37.31 -9.75
N TYR A 12 -5.59 -36.56 -9.85
CA TYR A 12 -6.96 -37.03 -9.64
C TYR A 12 -7.17 -37.71 -8.27
N GLU A 13 -6.46 -37.26 -7.25
CA GLU A 13 -6.44 -37.86 -5.91
C GLU A 13 -6.64 -36.83 -4.81
N TRP A 14 -7.22 -37.28 -3.70
CA TRP A 14 -7.29 -36.51 -2.46
C TRP A 14 -5.96 -36.57 -1.73
N LYS A 15 -5.42 -35.40 -1.37
CA LYS A 15 -4.21 -35.26 -0.57
C LYS A 15 -4.58 -34.76 0.83
N ASP A 16 -4.01 -35.39 1.85
CA ASP A 16 -4.14 -34.94 3.23
C ASP A 16 -3.24 -33.71 3.44
N LEU A 17 -3.74 -32.70 4.15
CA LEU A 17 -3.04 -31.41 4.32
C LEU A 17 -1.68 -31.57 5.03
N ALA A 18 -1.54 -32.61 5.85
CA ALA A 18 -0.32 -32.93 6.58
C ALA A 18 0.83 -33.44 5.68
N ASP A 19 0.50 -33.90 4.47
CA ASP A 19 1.45 -34.50 3.54
C ASP A 19 1.90 -33.51 2.45
N LEU A 20 1.49 -32.25 2.54
CA LEU A 20 1.87 -31.20 1.60
C LEU A 20 3.20 -30.57 1.98
N GLU A 21 4.12 -30.46 1.02
CA GLU A 21 5.40 -29.80 1.23
C GLU A 21 5.25 -28.28 1.11
N SER A 22 5.85 -27.56 2.07
CA SER A 22 6.03 -26.10 2.00
C SER A 22 7.43 -25.80 1.47
N PHE A 23 7.51 -24.97 0.43
CA PHE A 23 8.79 -24.52 -0.10
C PHE A 23 9.23 -23.22 0.57
N PRO A 24 10.50 -23.08 0.99
CA PRO A 24 10.98 -21.90 1.70
C PRO A 24 10.99 -20.62 0.83
N GLU A 25 10.93 -20.74 -0.50
CA GLU A 25 10.95 -19.60 -1.43
C GLU A 25 9.59 -18.89 -1.56
N LYS A 26 8.49 -19.57 -1.22
CA LYS A 26 7.12 -19.02 -1.19
C LYS A 26 6.37 -19.60 0.02
N PRO A 27 6.54 -19.03 1.23
CA PRO A 27 5.81 -19.49 2.40
C PRO A 27 4.30 -19.49 2.13
N GLY A 28 3.56 -20.40 2.78
CA GLY A 28 2.10 -20.48 2.68
C GLY A 28 1.54 -21.17 1.42
N ASN A 29 2.30 -21.30 0.34
CA ASN A 29 1.90 -22.13 -0.81
C ASN A 29 2.16 -23.61 -0.50
N TYR A 30 1.17 -24.45 -0.80
CA TYR A 30 1.27 -25.90 -0.66
C TYR A 30 1.17 -26.59 -2.00
N TYR A 31 2.08 -27.54 -2.21
CA TYR A 31 2.26 -28.26 -3.46
C TYR A 31 1.93 -29.74 -3.29
N CYS A 32 1.44 -30.38 -4.35
CA CYS A 32 1.31 -31.82 -4.41
C CYS A 32 2.70 -32.47 -4.44
N ALA A 33 3.03 -33.33 -3.48
CA ALA A 33 4.32 -34.02 -3.45
C ALA A 33 4.56 -34.93 -4.68
N ASP A 34 3.50 -35.48 -5.27
CA ASP A 34 3.63 -36.42 -6.39
C ASP A 34 3.84 -35.75 -7.76
N CYS A 35 3.10 -34.65 -8.05
CA CYS A 35 3.14 -34.00 -9.36
C CYS A 35 3.73 -32.58 -9.33
N GLY A 36 3.95 -32.00 -8.16
CA GLY A 36 4.47 -30.64 -7.99
C GLY A 36 3.46 -29.51 -8.25
N CYS A 37 2.19 -29.83 -8.53
CA CYS A 37 1.18 -28.80 -8.80
C CYS A 37 0.75 -28.07 -7.54
N VAL A 38 0.44 -26.77 -7.67
CA VAL A 38 -0.01 -25.94 -6.55
C VAL A 38 -1.42 -26.34 -6.16
N LEU A 39 -1.62 -26.75 -4.90
CA LEU A 39 -2.93 -27.16 -4.39
C LEU A 39 -3.57 -26.07 -3.54
N ILE A 40 -2.75 -25.34 -2.79
CA ILE A 40 -3.18 -24.18 -2.02
C ILE A 40 -2.22 -23.07 -2.37
N GLU A 41 -2.73 -22.02 -2.99
CA GLU A 41 -2.06 -20.73 -2.93
C GLU A 41 -2.44 -20.11 -1.60
N SER A 42 -1.48 -19.90 -0.71
CA SER A 42 -1.68 -18.80 0.20
C SER A 42 -1.65 -17.56 -0.67
N GLU A 43 -2.74 -16.79 -0.66
CA GLU A 43 -2.56 -15.36 -0.62
C GLU A 43 -1.79 -15.10 0.67
N ASP A 44 -0.47 -15.27 0.63
CA ASP A 44 0.42 -14.68 1.60
C ASP A 44 -0.09 -13.25 1.76
N ASN A 45 -0.17 -12.81 3.01
CA ASN A 45 -0.40 -11.44 3.43
C ASN A 45 0.72 -10.55 2.85
N GLU A 46 0.74 -10.40 1.53
CA GLU A 46 1.67 -9.57 0.82
C GLU A 46 1.10 -8.18 0.95
N ASN A 47 1.49 -7.52 2.05
CA ASN A 47 1.03 -6.19 2.36
C ASN A 47 1.05 -5.35 1.10
N THR A 48 -0.12 -4.89 0.64
CA THR A 48 -0.22 -4.19 -0.63
C THR A 48 0.51 -2.86 -0.50
N LYS A 49 1.52 -2.64 -1.35
CA LYS A 49 2.40 -1.46 -1.27
C LYS A 49 2.22 -0.55 -2.47
N PHE A 50 2.00 0.72 -2.19
CA PHE A 50 2.01 1.78 -3.19
C PHE A 50 3.09 2.81 -2.86
N GLU A 51 3.89 3.14 -3.88
CA GLU A 51 5.00 4.08 -3.75
C GLU A 51 4.76 5.33 -4.60
N PHE A 52 4.93 6.50 -3.99
CA PHE A 52 4.77 7.80 -4.62
C PHE A 52 5.99 8.70 -4.40
N TRP A 53 6.44 9.35 -5.47
CA TRP A 53 7.57 10.28 -5.44
C TRP A 53 7.10 11.72 -5.63
N LEU A 54 7.19 12.51 -4.55
CA LEU A 54 6.64 13.86 -4.53
C LEU A 54 7.75 14.92 -4.42
N PRO A 55 7.85 15.87 -5.36
CA PRO A 55 8.83 16.94 -5.29
C PRO A 55 8.52 17.94 -4.17
N ARG A 56 9.59 18.42 -3.51
CA ARG A 56 9.57 19.58 -2.61
C ARG A 56 10.76 20.48 -2.89
N ASN A 57 10.46 21.65 -3.44
CA ASN A 57 11.40 22.69 -3.84
C ASN A 57 11.09 24.01 -3.10
N THR A 58 12.05 24.50 -2.34
CA THR A 58 11.90 25.76 -1.60
C THR A 58 12.00 27.00 -2.49
N LYS A 59 12.65 26.89 -3.66
CA LYS A 59 12.83 28.00 -4.61
C LYS A 59 11.66 28.13 -5.58
N ASN A 60 11.11 27.01 -6.04
CA ASN A 60 9.97 26.99 -6.96
C ASN A 60 8.76 26.30 -6.32
N LYS A 61 8.05 27.03 -5.45
CA LYS A 61 6.88 26.53 -4.73
C LYS A 61 5.76 26.00 -5.63
N LYS A 62 5.65 26.50 -6.87
CA LYS A 62 4.65 26.03 -7.84
C LYS A 62 4.82 24.55 -8.18
N LEU A 63 6.02 24.00 -8.07
CA LEU A 63 6.31 22.59 -8.34
C LEU A 63 6.15 21.69 -7.11
N ASN A 64 5.79 22.24 -5.94
CA ASN A 64 5.68 21.45 -4.73
C ASN A 64 4.46 20.52 -4.76
N MET A 65 4.67 19.31 -4.26
CA MET A 65 3.64 18.30 -4.05
C MET A 65 3.75 17.66 -2.66
N VAL A 66 4.36 18.36 -1.70
CA VAL A 66 4.46 17.92 -0.31
C VAL A 66 4.00 19.06 0.58
N ILE A 67 2.93 18.81 1.31
CA ILE A 67 2.26 19.72 2.24
C ILE A 67 2.60 19.30 3.67
N ASN A 68 3.21 20.20 4.43
CA ASN A 68 3.46 20.01 5.85
C ASN A 68 2.49 20.87 6.65
N SER A 69 1.89 20.34 7.72
CA SER A 69 0.97 21.08 8.59
C SER A 69 1.60 22.30 9.26
N ASN A 70 2.94 22.34 9.39
CA ASN A 70 3.66 23.49 9.92
C ASN A 70 3.95 24.57 8.87
N ASP A 71 3.71 24.30 7.57
CA ASP A 71 3.90 25.30 6.54
C ASP A 71 2.75 26.33 6.59
N ARG A 72 3.09 27.62 6.61
CA ARG A 72 2.11 28.73 6.55
C ARG A 72 1.79 29.10 5.10
N ASP A 73 1.45 28.10 4.29
CA ASP A 73 1.09 28.33 2.89
C ASP A 73 -0.38 28.80 2.77
N HIS A 74 -0.67 29.60 1.74
CA HIS A 74 -2.01 30.12 1.48
C HIS A 74 -2.95 29.00 0.99
N ASN A 75 -4.19 28.94 1.50
CA ASN A 75 -5.18 27.89 1.23
C ASN A 75 -5.34 27.54 -0.26
N LYS A 76 -5.39 28.56 -1.13
CA LYS A 76 -5.46 28.37 -2.59
C LYS A 76 -4.28 27.56 -3.16
N VAL A 77 -3.06 27.81 -2.69
CA VAL A 77 -1.85 27.09 -3.14
C VAL A 77 -1.93 25.63 -2.66
N THR A 78 -2.33 25.43 -1.41
CA THR A 78 -2.56 24.10 -0.83
C THR A 78 -3.61 23.32 -1.63
N GLY A 79 -4.73 23.93 -2.01
CA GLY A 79 -5.76 23.30 -2.83
C GLY A 79 -5.24 22.82 -4.21
N HIS A 80 -4.40 23.61 -4.87
CA HIS A 80 -3.75 23.19 -6.12
C HIS A 80 -2.79 22.01 -5.91
N MET A 81 -2.04 21.98 -4.80
CA MET A 81 -1.18 20.85 -4.46
C MET A 81 -2.00 19.59 -4.20
N VAL A 82 -3.05 19.68 -3.38
CA VAL A 82 -4.00 18.59 -3.07
C VAL A 82 -4.55 17.97 -4.35
N SER A 83 -5.06 18.79 -5.27
CA SER A 83 -5.62 18.29 -6.54
C SER A 83 -4.60 17.53 -7.39
N ARG A 84 -3.34 18.02 -7.46
CA ARG A 84 -2.28 17.33 -8.22
C ARG A 84 -1.86 16.03 -7.57
N ILE A 85 -1.69 16.01 -6.24
CA ILE A 85 -1.32 14.82 -5.48
C ILE A 85 -2.39 13.74 -5.66
N ARG A 86 -3.68 14.11 -5.53
CA ARG A 86 -4.80 13.17 -5.70
C ARG A 86 -4.84 12.56 -7.09
N LYS A 87 -4.74 13.38 -8.14
CA LYS A 87 -4.74 12.88 -9.53
C LYS A 87 -3.55 11.97 -9.83
N LEU A 88 -2.36 12.31 -9.33
CA LEU A 88 -1.17 11.47 -9.46
C LEU A 88 -1.38 10.13 -8.75
N ALA A 89 -1.89 10.16 -7.52
CA ALA A 89 -2.15 8.94 -6.76
C ALA A 89 -3.16 8.04 -7.46
N ALA A 90 -4.29 8.58 -7.93
CA ALA A 90 -5.28 7.81 -8.67
C ALA A 90 -4.69 7.15 -9.93
N TYR A 91 -3.91 7.91 -10.70
CA TYR A 91 -3.26 7.41 -11.90
C TYR A 91 -2.24 6.30 -11.62
N GLU A 92 -1.26 6.55 -10.75
CA GLU A 92 -0.20 5.59 -10.44
C GLU A 92 -0.75 4.33 -9.77
N THR A 93 -1.73 4.49 -8.88
CA THR A 93 -2.38 3.38 -8.20
C THR A 93 -3.12 2.51 -9.19
N LYS A 94 -3.95 3.10 -10.07
CA LYS A 94 -4.68 2.36 -11.10
C LYS A 94 -3.75 1.62 -12.07
N ALA A 95 -2.56 2.16 -12.33
CA ALA A 95 -1.55 1.52 -13.18
C ALA A 95 -0.83 0.34 -12.50
N LYS A 96 -0.60 0.41 -11.18
CA LYS A 96 0.13 -0.61 -10.40
C LYS A 96 -0.77 -1.65 -9.74
N LYS A 97 -2.04 -1.31 -9.48
CA LYS A 97 -3.01 -2.18 -8.81
C LYS A 97 -3.30 -3.39 -9.69
N ASP A 98 -3.29 -4.58 -9.09
CA ASP A 98 -3.78 -5.79 -9.75
C ASP A 98 -5.26 -5.64 -10.10
N LYS A 99 -5.63 -6.04 -11.31
CA LYS A 99 -7.01 -6.04 -11.80
C LYS A 99 -7.91 -6.96 -10.98
N HIS A 100 -7.36 -8.03 -10.42
CA HIS A 100 -8.08 -8.99 -9.59
C HIS A 100 -8.12 -8.62 -8.10
N MET A 101 -7.37 -7.58 -7.70
CA MET A 101 -7.39 -7.09 -6.32
C MET A 101 -8.79 -6.58 -5.96
N LEU A 102 -9.43 -7.31 -5.04
CA LEU A 102 -10.68 -6.88 -4.43
C LEU A 102 -10.42 -5.61 -3.59
N PRO A 103 -11.35 -4.64 -3.55
CA PRO A 103 -11.20 -3.47 -2.69
C PRO A 103 -11.33 -3.85 -1.20
N PHE A 104 -10.57 -3.18 -0.33
CA PHE A 104 -10.83 -3.22 1.11
C PHE A 104 -12.18 -2.56 1.42
N SER A 105 -12.89 -3.07 2.42
CA SER A 105 -14.27 -2.66 2.72
C SER A 105 -14.59 -2.84 4.21
N PRO A 106 -15.76 -2.45 4.71
CA PRO A 106 -16.11 -2.72 6.11
C PRO A 106 -16.10 -4.21 6.48
N LYS A 107 -16.30 -5.10 5.50
CA LYS A 107 -16.20 -6.57 5.69
C LYS A 107 -14.79 -7.10 5.56
N ARG A 108 -13.88 -6.29 4.99
CA ARG A 108 -12.48 -6.62 4.77
C ARG A 108 -11.61 -5.41 5.11
N PRO A 109 -11.56 -5.03 6.41
CA PRO A 109 -10.89 -3.82 6.85
C PRO A 109 -9.37 -3.97 6.79
N CYS A 110 -8.67 -2.84 6.86
CA CYS A 110 -7.21 -2.82 6.79
C CYS A 110 -6.56 -1.84 7.77
N HIS A 111 -5.27 -2.04 8.00
CA HIS A 111 -4.35 -1.09 8.60
C HIS A 111 -3.50 -0.42 7.51
N LEU A 112 -3.29 0.89 7.65
CA LEU A 112 -2.44 1.67 6.75
C LEU A 112 -1.15 2.08 7.46
N THR A 113 0.00 1.67 6.93
CA THR A 113 1.31 2.17 7.37
C THR A 113 1.90 3.11 6.32
N VAL A 114 2.15 4.35 6.72
CA VAL A 114 2.81 5.39 5.92
C VAL A 114 4.28 5.46 6.31
N THR A 115 5.15 4.98 5.41
CA THR A 115 6.60 5.13 5.54
C THR A 115 7.08 6.30 4.71
N VAL A 116 7.65 7.32 5.35
CA VAL A 116 8.16 8.51 4.67
C VAL A 116 9.68 8.47 4.60
N TYR A 117 10.22 8.68 3.40
CA TYR A 117 11.64 8.87 3.17
C TYR A 117 11.89 10.33 2.77
N LYS A 118 12.77 11.00 3.50
CA LYS A 118 13.03 12.45 3.39
C LYS A 118 14.20 12.76 2.45
N PRO A 119 14.18 13.88 1.71
CA PRO A 119 15.25 14.23 0.77
C PRO A 119 16.55 14.67 1.44
N THR A 120 16.52 15.04 2.73
CA THR A 120 17.68 15.56 3.46
C THR A 120 17.71 15.02 4.88
N ARG A 121 18.85 15.13 5.57
CA ARG A 121 19.00 14.67 6.96
C ARG A 121 18.27 15.52 8.01
N ARG A 122 17.62 16.63 7.62
CA ARG A 122 16.88 17.51 8.53
C ARG A 122 15.85 16.74 9.35
N ARG A 123 15.61 17.18 10.59
CA ARG A 123 14.56 16.60 11.44
C ARG A 123 13.21 16.72 10.72
N LEU A 124 12.41 15.68 10.85
CA LEU A 124 11.08 15.59 10.26
C LEU A 124 10.19 14.86 11.26
N ASP A 125 9.05 15.47 11.58
CA ASP A 125 7.98 14.79 12.28
C ASP A 125 7.01 14.27 11.22
N THR A 126 7.02 12.97 10.99
CA THR A 126 6.28 12.29 9.93
C THR A 126 4.77 12.59 9.95
N PRO A 127 4.08 12.61 11.11
CA PRO A 127 2.65 12.94 11.16
C PRO A 127 2.29 14.33 10.61
N ASN A 128 3.22 15.30 10.64
CA ASN A 128 2.99 16.62 10.06
C ASN A 128 2.85 16.59 8.53
N LEU A 129 3.10 15.45 7.90
CA LEU A 129 2.86 15.22 6.47
C LEU A 129 1.51 14.58 6.18
N TYR A 130 0.63 14.37 7.18
CA TYR A 130 -0.73 13.91 6.94
C TYR A 130 -1.49 14.74 5.88
N PRO A 131 -1.35 16.08 5.80
CA PRO A 131 -1.94 16.87 4.71
C PRO A 131 -1.46 16.48 3.31
N THR A 132 -0.30 15.84 3.17
CA THR A 132 0.17 15.22 1.92
C THR A 132 -0.43 13.84 1.71
N VAL A 133 -0.54 13.05 2.78
CA VAL A 133 -1.03 11.67 2.72
C VAL A 133 -2.52 11.61 2.42
N LYS A 134 -3.32 12.50 3.00
CA LYS A 134 -4.78 12.52 2.78
C LYS A 134 -5.15 12.54 1.29
N PRO A 135 -4.61 13.44 0.44
CA PRO A 135 -4.88 13.38 -0.99
C PRO A 135 -4.30 12.16 -1.71
N LEU A 136 -3.22 11.54 -1.22
CA LEU A 136 -2.76 10.25 -1.75
C LEU A 136 -3.81 9.16 -1.51
N VAL A 137 -4.29 9.07 -0.27
CA VAL A 137 -5.36 8.15 0.15
C VAL A 137 -6.63 8.41 -0.66
N ASP A 138 -7.08 9.66 -0.79
CA ASP A 138 -8.24 9.99 -1.63
C ASP A 138 -8.10 9.49 -3.07
N GLY A 139 -6.91 9.65 -3.67
CA GLY A 139 -6.65 9.18 -5.02
C GLY A 139 -6.63 7.66 -5.12
N MET A 140 -6.16 6.98 -4.08
CA MET A 140 -6.23 5.51 -3.97
C MET A 140 -7.68 5.02 -3.82
N THR A 141 -8.56 5.78 -3.14
CA THR A 141 -10.02 5.54 -3.13
C THR A 141 -10.57 5.62 -4.55
N GLU A 142 -10.24 6.68 -5.30
CA GLU A 142 -10.67 6.86 -6.70
C GLU A 142 -10.14 5.73 -7.62
N ALA A 143 -8.99 5.14 -7.29
CA ALA A 143 -8.43 3.97 -7.97
C ALA A 143 -9.02 2.63 -7.51
N GLY A 144 -9.90 2.64 -6.51
CA GLY A 144 -10.62 1.47 -6.01
C GLY A 144 -9.78 0.54 -5.15
N VAL A 145 -8.77 1.03 -4.43
CA VAL A 145 -8.02 0.22 -3.45
C VAL A 145 -8.92 -0.16 -2.26
N TRP A 146 -9.78 0.76 -1.85
CA TRP A 146 -10.82 0.54 -0.84
C TRP A 146 -12.14 1.14 -1.32
N THR A 147 -13.25 0.69 -0.73
CA THR A 147 -14.59 1.23 -1.02
C THR A 147 -14.77 2.65 -0.49
N ASP A 148 -14.11 2.95 0.64
CA ASP A 148 -14.09 4.27 1.29
C ASP A 148 -12.86 4.34 2.22
N ASP A 149 -12.38 5.54 2.56
CA ASP A 149 -11.18 5.74 3.39
C ASP A 149 -11.48 6.04 4.88
N ASN A 150 -12.70 5.71 5.32
CA ASN A 150 -13.17 5.95 6.68
C ASN A 150 -12.72 4.88 7.69
N ASP A 151 -13.00 5.13 8.98
CA ASP A 151 -12.62 4.24 10.09
C ASP A 151 -13.33 2.86 10.08
N ASN A 152 -14.37 2.68 9.25
CA ASN A 152 -14.96 1.36 9.04
C ASN A 152 -14.09 0.47 8.15
N VAL A 153 -13.31 1.07 7.24
CA VAL A 153 -12.42 0.38 6.31
C VAL A 153 -10.97 0.45 6.78
N ILE A 154 -10.44 1.65 7.01
CA ILE A 154 -9.06 1.87 7.47
C ILE A 154 -9.07 2.00 9.00
N LYS A 155 -8.76 0.90 9.70
CA LYS A 155 -8.87 0.83 11.17
C LYS A 155 -7.78 1.58 11.92
N SER A 156 -6.62 1.76 11.29
CA SER A 156 -5.55 2.56 11.87
C SER A 156 -4.65 3.10 10.77
N THR A 157 -4.05 4.27 11.04
CA THR A 157 -2.99 4.83 10.20
C THR A 157 -1.75 5.06 11.05
N LYS A 158 -0.66 4.37 10.72
CA LYS A 158 0.64 4.50 11.39
C LYS A 158 1.60 5.32 10.55
N PHE A 159 2.30 6.27 11.17
CA PHE A 159 3.35 7.06 10.54
C PHE A 159 4.73 6.62 11.00
N GLN A 160 5.64 6.37 10.07
CA GLN A 160 7.03 6.02 10.38
C GLN A 160 8.04 6.64 9.41
N LEU A 161 9.27 6.83 9.87
CA LEU A 161 10.37 7.36 9.08
C LEU A 161 11.17 6.19 8.47
N GLY A 162 11.28 6.14 7.14
CA GLY A 162 12.06 5.14 6.42
C GLY A 162 13.53 5.53 6.16
N GLY A 163 13.93 6.75 6.50
CA GLY A 163 15.29 7.26 6.27
C GLY A 163 15.35 8.25 5.11
N LEU A 164 16.43 8.21 4.32
CA LEU A 164 16.62 9.12 3.18
C LEU A 164 15.94 8.58 1.93
N SER A 165 15.36 9.45 1.11
CA SER A 165 14.73 9.06 -0.16
C SER A 165 15.73 8.72 -1.26
N GLY A 166 17.02 9.03 -1.09
CA GLY A 166 18.05 8.84 -2.11
C GLY A 166 17.97 9.84 -3.28
N LYS A 167 16.89 10.63 -3.40
CA LYS A 167 16.68 11.60 -4.49
C LYS A 167 16.54 13.02 -3.95
N LYS A 168 17.49 13.90 -4.31
CA LYS A 168 17.52 15.29 -3.86
C LYS A 168 16.24 16.02 -4.28
N GLY A 169 15.57 16.65 -3.31
CA GLY A 169 14.35 17.42 -3.54
C GLY A 169 13.08 16.59 -3.72
N PHE A 170 13.12 15.27 -3.48
CA PHE A 170 11.95 14.41 -3.53
C PHE A 170 11.73 13.67 -2.23
N TYR A 171 10.49 13.68 -1.76
CA TYR A 171 10.02 12.74 -0.75
C TYR A 171 9.54 11.48 -1.45
N ARG A 172 9.71 10.35 -0.78
CA ARG A 172 9.17 9.07 -1.21
C ARG A 172 8.25 8.56 -0.12
N PHE A 173 6.99 8.35 -0.48
CA PHE A 173 5.95 7.84 0.41
C PHE A 173 5.67 6.40 0.00
N VAL A 174 5.80 5.47 0.94
CA VAL A 174 5.40 4.08 0.77
C VAL A 174 4.21 3.84 1.68
N LEU A 175 3.06 3.58 1.08
CA LEU A 175 1.82 3.24 1.76
C LEU A 175 1.68 1.72 1.71
N THR A 176 1.79 1.10 2.86
CA THR A 176 1.66 -0.35 3.05
C THR A 176 0.29 -0.62 3.67
N ILE A 177 -0.49 -1.50 3.06
CA ILE A 177 -1.85 -1.84 3.50
C ILE A 177 -1.85 -3.30 3.93
N GLU A 178 -2.38 -3.57 5.11
CA GLU A 178 -2.40 -4.88 5.74
C GLU A 178 -3.85 -5.19 6.11
N GLU A 179 -4.38 -6.35 5.72
CA GLU A 179 -5.73 -6.76 6.14
C GLU A 179 -5.75 -7.03 7.66
N VAL A 180 -6.88 -6.76 8.32
CA VAL A 180 -7.07 -6.96 9.77
C VAL A 180 -7.53 -8.38 10.09
#